data_AF-K8FD27-F1
#
_entry.id   AF-K8FD27-F1
#
_cell.length_a   1.000
_cell.length_b   1.000
_cell.length_c   1.000
_cell.angle_alpha   90.00
_cell.angle_beta   90.00
_cell.angle_gamma   90.00
#
_symmetry.space_group_name_H-M   'P 1'
#
loop_
_entity.id
_entity.type
_entity.pdbx_description
1 polymer ?
#
loop_
_entity_poly.entity_id
_entity_poly.type
_entity_poly.pdbx_seq_one_letter_code
_entity_poly.pdbx_strand_id
1 'polypeptide(L)'
;MAKSILKGTLQKEEQNGAERSILDELRFRLRKAYFRCAKASEKRKDFDGACELYLNALEVASPKKENSNKNTNHLSEALAALVARDQVSIKFICDDYARRIFDAETPNPLTFSRDGKGLTLIRPESARMSKKRVSSLLLEYSVGEEKRVRDEWLKFTSLRNGVESSVFQLNSSTSAKFTKSKRKSIARGFLSGIRARAYLRADNVIQAAKDVKAATYMCKDVIAFGGAFHYERALCCDRLLVEENITRTEIAQGGEEGIGHENDNLVVESQVACALFAKRALETEEALSLKEKEEEEDNEKTPSSSMSFSTTRARAIQIYQSYSDKMQARLTDPVKAALRKGSVFALTFLDKDKWENEVPEYMRPKPKYFYYYEWMKDRIKEYYPELPQCVLDKLLSLDGAELDLLLQHPQAIRGQTEEFLQVLDEKGEKFLETYKTPQLSWEEVQALRVSEAKKKKLLENQQNDDSDYSEEEDTDHAMIGASGDDGLTKAEKLGKPILPLLPPDQRREKAKLDALKRDMAKDSQKLLQQNTTRKGGRVEDISDFQNENEEPTTKTAGGVLLDAMD
;
A
#
# COMPACT_ATOMS: atom_id res chain seq x y z
N MET A 1 17.03 -46.76 -8.83
CA MET A 1 17.68 -46.75 -10.15
C MET A 1 16.92 -45.86 -11.16
N ALA A 2 15.70 -46.22 -11.59
CA ALA A 2 14.93 -45.44 -12.58
C ALA A 2 14.74 -43.95 -12.25
N LYS A 3 14.46 -43.59 -10.99
CA LYS A 3 14.38 -42.18 -10.51
C LYS A 3 15.65 -41.38 -10.82
N SER A 4 16.82 -41.97 -10.56
CA SER A 4 18.12 -41.31 -10.73
C SER A 4 18.47 -41.10 -12.20
N ILE A 5 18.15 -42.11 -13.03
CA ILE A 5 18.34 -42.04 -14.48
C ILE A 5 17.47 -40.92 -15.06
N LEU A 6 16.17 -40.91 -14.72
CA LEU A 6 15.23 -39.90 -15.21
C LEU A 6 15.59 -38.47 -14.77
N LYS A 7 16.11 -38.30 -13.54
CA LYS A 7 16.59 -37.00 -13.05
C LYS A 7 17.83 -36.53 -13.84
N GLY A 8 18.79 -37.43 -14.07
CA GLY A 8 19.99 -37.13 -14.83
C GLY A 8 19.71 -36.85 -16.31
N THR A 9 18.78 -37.58 -16.93
CA THR A 9 18.35 -37.30 -18.30
C THR A 9 17.64 -35.96 -18.40
N LEU A 10 16.72 -35.64 -17.47
CA LEU A 10 16.05 -34.35 -17.47
C LEU A 10 17.04 -33.17 -17.38
N GLN A 11 18.04 -33.26 -16.51
CA GLN A 11 19.07 -32.22 -16.37
C GLN A 11 19.90 -32.04 -17.65
N LYS A 12 20.27 -33.14 -18.31
CA LYS A 12 21.00 -33.09 -19.58
C LYS A 12 20.16 -32.46 -20.70
N GLU A 13 18.90 -32.86 -20.82
CA GLU A 13 18.00 -32.30 -21.83
C GLU A 13 17.67 -30.83 -21.58
N GLU A 14 17.55 -30.39 -20.32
CA GLU A 14 17.38 -28.98 -19.96
C GLU A 14 18.62 -28.14 -20.33
N GLN A 15 19.83 -28.70 -20.17
CA GLN A 15 21.09 -28.04 -20.58
C GLN A 15 21.25 -27.98 -22.10
N ASN A 16 20.77 -29.00 -22.80
CA ASN A 16 20.83 -29.08 -24.26
C ASN A 16 19.75 -28.26 -24.98
N GLY A 17 18.85 -27.61 -24.24
CA GLY A 17 17.76 -26.83 -24.83
C GLY A 17 16.73 -27.68 -25.58
N ALA A 18 16.49 -28.91 -25.11
CA ALA A 18 15.59 -29.86 -25.76
C ALA A 18 14.15 -29.34 -25.90
N GLU A 19 13.41 -29.92 -26.85
CA GLU A 19 12.01 -29.56 -27.09
C GLU A 19 11.15 -29.70 -25.82
N ARG A 20 10.22 -28.76 -25.67
CA ARG A 20 9.33 -28.67 -24.51
C ARG A 20 8.46 -29.92 -24.33
N SER A 21 8.10 -30.59 -25.43
CA SER A 21 7.36 -31.86 -25.45
C SER A 21 8.13 -32.98 -24.73
N ILE A 22 9.43 -33.10 -25.01
CA ILE A 22 10.34 -34.09 -24.43
C ILE A 22 10.54 -33.81 -22.94
N LEU A 23 10.77 -32.55 -22.58
CA LEU A 23 10.92 -32.13 -21.18
C LEU A 23 9.65 -32.40 -20.37
N ASP A 24 8.47 -32.13 -20.94
CA ASP A 24 7.19 -32.39 -20.27
C ASP A 24 6.95 -33.89 -20.04
N GLU A 25 7.29 -34.75 -21.01
CA GLU A 25 7.20 -36.21 -20.87
C GLU A 25 8.20 -36.77 -19.83
N LEU A 26 9.44 -36.27 -19.83
CA LEU A 26 10.43 -36.65 -18.82
C LEU A 26 10.00 -36.23 -17.42
N ARG A 27 9.44 -35.02 -17.25
CA ARG A 27 8.86 -34.56 -15.97
C ARG A 27 7.69 -35.42 -15.53
N PHE A 28 6.82 -35.83 -16.45
CA PHE A 28 5.71 -36.74 -16.15
C PHE A 28 6.20 -38.10 -15.64
N ARG A 29 7.15 -38.72 -16.33
CA ARG A 29 7.74 -40.01 -15.92
C ARG A 29 8.49 -39.90 -14.59
N LEU A 30 9.23 -38.82 -14.40
CA LEU A 30 9.96 -38.55 -13.16
C LEU A 30 8.99 -38.38 -11.97
N ARG A 31 7.88 -37.66 -12.15
CA ARG A 31 6.82 -37.54 -11.13
C ARG A 31 6.26 -38.90 -10.74
N LYS A 32 5.91 -39.74 -11.72
CA LYS A 32 5.39 -41.10 -11.47
C LYS A 32 6.41 -41.97 -10.74
N ALA A 33 7.70 -41.82 -11.05
CA ALA A 33 8.78 -42.49 -10.32
C ALA A 33 8.87 -42.03 -8.87
N TYR A 34 8.81 -40.72 -8.60
CA TYR A 34 8.77 -40.19 -7.23
C TYR A 34 7.56 -40.72 -6.44
N PHE A 35 6.36 -40.71 -7.03
CA PHE A 35 5.15 -41.22 -6.39
C PHE A 35 5.27 -42.71 -5.99
N ARG A 36 5.78 -43.55 -6.91
CA ARG A 36 5.99 -44.98 -6.64
C ARG A 36 7.04 -45.20 -5.54
N CYS A 37 8.13 -44.43 -5.55
CA CYS A 37 9.12 -44.48 -4.48
C CYS A 37 8.54 -44.01 -3.14
N ALA A 38 7.69 -42.98 -3.13
CA ALA A 38 7.04 -42.50 -1.92
C ALA A 38 6.12 -43.57 -1.31
N LYS A 39 5.26 -44.21 -2.13
CA LYS A 39 4.42 -45.33 -1.69
C LYS A 39 5.22 -46.54 -1.22
N ALA A 40 6.38 -46.82 -1.81
CA ALA A 40 7.27 -47.86 -1.30
C ALA A 40 7.89 -47.49 0.06
N SER A 41 8.16 -46.21 0.30
CA SER A 41 8.71 -45.70 1.57
C SER A 41 7.65 -45.71 2.67
N GLU A 42 6.39 -45.34 2.36
CA GLU A 42 5.25 -45.50 3.26
C GLU A 42 5.10 -46.95 3.72
N LYS A 43 5.18 -47.92 2.80
CA LYS A 43 5.12 -49.36 3.13
C LYS A 43 6.25 -49.81 4.05
N ARG A 44 7.41 -49.14 3.99
CA ARG A 44 8.56 -49.39 4.86
C ARG A 44 8.51 -48.60 6.17
N LYS A 45 7.43 -47.83 6.41
CA LYS A 45 7.26 -46.92 7.55
C LYS A 45 8.32 -45.80 7.61
N ASP A 46 8.96 -45.49 6.49
CA ASP A 46 9.82 -44.32 6.34
C ASP A 46 8.96 -43.14 5.84
N PHE A 47 8.24 -42.51 6.78
CA PHE A 47 7.26 -41.47 6.46
C PHE A 47 7.93 -40.15 6.09
N ASP A 48 9.04 -39.78 6.71
CA ASP A 48 9.81 -38.58 6.36
C ASP A 48 10.41 -38.71 4.95
N GLY A 49 10.97 -39.88 4.62
CA GLY A 49 11.42 -40.19 3.27
C GLY A 49 10.28 -40.19 2.25
N ALA A 50 9.11 -40.71 2.62
CA ALA A 50 7.92 -40.64 1.76
C ALA A 50 7.49 -39.17 1.51
N CYS A 51 7.44 -38.34 2.55
CA CYS A 51 7.12 -36.92 2.47
C CYS A 51 8.08 -36.17 1.55
N GLU A 52 9.40 -36.38 1.70
CA GLU A 52 10.39 -35.76 0.83
C GLU A 52 10.16 -36.15 -0.65
N LEU A 53 9.84 -37.41 -0.92
CA LEU A 53 9.56 -37.89 -2.27
C LEU A 53 8.26 -37.30 -2.84
N TYR A 54 7.23 -37.10 -2.02
CA TYR A 54 5.99 -36.41 -2.43
C TYR A 54 6.23 -34.94 -2.75
N LEU A 55 7.01 -34.23 -1.93
CA LEU A 55 7.37 -32.83 -2.20
C LEU A 55 8.15 -32.70 -3.51
N ASN A 56 9.14 -33.57 -3.73
CA ASN A 56 9.88 -33.62 -4.99
C ASN A 56 8.96 -33.89 -6.20
N ALA A 57 7.95 -34.76 -6.04
CA ALA A 57 6.97 -35.00 -7.09
C ALA A 57 6.14 -33.75 -7.42
N LEU A 58 5.78 -32.96 -6.40
CA LEU A 58 5.07 -31.69 -6.56
C LEU A 58 5.95 -30.61 -7.20
N GLU A 59 7.23 -30.51 -6.86
CA GLU A 59 8.12 -29.51 -7.47
C GLU A 59 8.40 -29.78 -8.96
N VAL A 60 8.45 -31.06 -9.36
CA VAL A 60 8.56 -31.47 -10.77
C VAL A 60 7.27 -31.18 -11.55
N ALA A 61 6.14 -30.93 -10.86
CA ALA A 61 4.88 -30.63 -11.49
C ALA A 61 4.83 -29.21 -12.07
N SER A 62 5.14 -29.07 -13.37
CA SER A 62 4.96 -27.80 -14.08
C SER A 62 3.48 -27.38 -14.15
N PRO A 63 3.11 -26.14 -13.78
CA PRO A 63 1.74 -25.64 -13.82
C PRO A 63 1.42 -25.00 -15.18
N LYS A 64 1.42 -25.78 -16.27
CA LYS A 64 1.20 -25.22 -17.62
C LYS A 64 0.17 -25.94 -18.51
N LYS A 65 -0.62 -26.87 -17.98
CA LYS A 65 -1.80 -27.39 -18.71
C LYS A 65 -3.02 -27.44 -17.80
N GLU A 66 -4.19 -27.07 -18.31
CA GLU A 66 -5.48 -27.10 -17.60
C GLU A 66 -5.81 -28.49 -17.03
N ASN A 67 -5.31 -29.56 -17.66
CA ASN A 67 -5.42 -30.95 -17.16
C ASN A 67 -4.42 -31.32 -16.03
N SER A 68 -3.52 -30.41 -15.62
CA SER A 68 -2.52 -30.70 -14.58
C SER A 68 -3.07 -30.65 -13.15
N ASN A 69 -4.18 -29.93 -12.92
CA ASN A 69 -4.79 -29.81 -11.59
C ASN A 69 -5.27 -31.16 -11.05
N LYS A 70 -5.91 -32.00 -11.89
CA LYS A 70 -6.33 -33.36 -11.48
C LYS A 70 -5.12 -34.27 -11.12
N ASN A 71 -3.95 -34.01 -11.70
CA ASN A 71 -2.74 -34.83 -11.55
C ASN A 71 -1.80 -34.39 -10.41
N THR A 72 -2.14 -33.35 -9.64
CA THR A 72 -1.40 -32.95 -8.43
C THR A 72 -2.20 -33.15 -7.16
N ASN A 73 -3.54 -33.22 -7.25
CA ASN A 73 -4.42 -33.39 -6.09
C ASN A 73 -4.18 -34.72 -5.35
N HIS A 74 -3.94 -35.81 -6.07
CA HIS A 74 -3.61 -37.09 -5.42
C HIS A 74 -2.27 -37.06 -4.65
N LEU A 75 -1.34 -36.16 -5.01
CA LEU A 75 -0.08 -35.98 -4.28
C LEU A 75 -0.29 -35.16 -3.01
N SER A 76 -1.10 -34.10 -3.08
CA SER A 76 -1.47 -33.31 -1.90
C SER A 76 -2.35 -34.10 -0.94
N GLU A 77 -3.27 -34.93 -1.44
CA GLU A 77 -4.10 -35.83 -0.62
C GLU A 77 -3.24 -36.87 0.10
N ALA A 78 -2.22 -37.42 -0.57
CA ALA A 78 -1.29 -38.34 0.08
C ALA A 78 -0.48 -37.65 1.19
N LEU A 79 0.00 -36.43 0.96
CA LEU A 79 0.66 -35.62 1.99
C LEU A 79 -0.29 -35.28 3.14
N ALA A 80 -1.52 -34.86 2.83
CA ALA A 80 -2.54 -34.55 3.83
C ALA A 80 -2.88 -35.78 4.68
N ALA A 81 -2.95 -36.97 4.09
CA ALA A 81 -3.18 -38.21 4.82
C ALA A 81 -2.03 -38.57 5.76
N LEU A 82 -0.78 -38.32 5.39
CA LEU A 82 0.38 -38.52 6.28
C LEU A 82 0.37 -37.52 7.44
N VAL A 83 0.01 -36.26 7.16
CA VAL A 83 -0.11 -35.21 8.17
C VAL A 83 -1.25 -35.50 9.14
N ALA A 84 -2.44 -35.86 8.65
CA ALA A 84 -3.61 -36.18 9.46
C ALA A 84 -3.43 -37.40 10.36
N ARG A 85 -2.46 -38.27 10.05
CA ARG A 85 -2.08 -39.43 10.87
C ARG A 85 -0.93 -39.15 11.83
N ASP A 86 -0.46 -37.90 11.91
CA ASP A 86 0.71 -37.47 12.69
C ASP A 86 2.00 -38.25 12.35
N GLN A 87 2.10 -38.78 11.13
CA GLN A 87 3.19 -39.68 10.73
C GLN A 87 4.47 -38.96 10.30
N VAL A 88 4.37 -37.68 9.93
CA VAL A 88 5.53 -36.84 9.59
C VAL A 88 6.29 -36.49 10.87
N SER A 89 7.61 -36.34 10.89
CA SER A 89 8.27 -35.79 12.09
C SER A 89 8.25 -34.26 12.09
N ILE A 90 8.11 -33.64 13.26
CA ILE A 90 8.24 -32.18 13.37
C ILE A 90 9.65 -31.73 13.00
N LYS A 91 10.66 -32.54 13.33
CA LYS A 91 12.05 -32.34 12.90
C LYS A 91 12.16 -32.20 11.38
N PHE A 92 11.51 -33.08 10.62
CA PHE A 92 11.49 -32.98 9.15
C PHE A 92 10.87 -31.66 8.68
N ILE A 93 9.76 -31.23 9.29
CA ILE A 93 9.09 -29.96 8.96
C ILE A 93 10.00 -28.76 9.25
N CYS A 94 10.64 -28.72 10.42
CA CYS A 94 11.60 -27.68 10.79
C CYS A 94 12.81 -27.64 9.85
N ASP A 95 13.34 -28.81 9.47
CA ASP A 95 14.45 -28.93 8.51
C ASP A 95 14.05 -28.46 7.11
N ASP A 96 12.81 -28.71 6.69
CA ASP A 96 12.26 -28.24 5.42
C ASP A 96 12.05 -26.73 5.42
N TYR A 97 11.50 -26.15 6.49
CA TYR A 97 11.41 -24.70 6.64
C TYR A 97 12.79 -24.04 6.63
N ALA A 98 13.75 -24.58 7.39
CA ALA A 98 15.12 -24.07 7.41
C ALA A 98 15.78 -24.13 6.03
N ARG A 99 15.54 -25.19 5.25
CA ARG A 99 15.99 -25.30 3.86
C ARG A 99 15.40 -24.17 3.01
N ARG A 100 14.08 -23.96 3.08
CA ARG A 100 13.37 -22.96 2.26
C ARG A 100 13.74 -21.52 2.63
N ILE A 101 13.89 -21.23 3.93
CA ILE A 101 14.38 -19.92 4.41
C ILE A 101 15.78 -19.68 3.85
N PHE A 102 16.67 -20.66 3.97
CA PHE A 102 18.03 -20.54 3.50
C PHE A 102 18.10 -20.27 1.99
N ASP A 103 17.30 -21.00 1.19
CA ASP A 103 17.19 -20.81 -0.25
C ASP A 103 16.61 -19.44 -0.62
N ALA A 104 15.60 -18.98 0.11
CA ALA A 104 14.95 -17.68 -0.12
C ALA A 104 15.85 -16.49 0.24
N GLU A 105 16.76 -16.68 1.19
CA GLU A 105 17.79 -15.71 1.58
C GLU A 105 19.04 -15.76 0.69
N THR A 106 19.14 -16.70 -0.27
CA THR A 106 20.27 -16.65 -1.21
C THR A 106 20.22 -15.36 -2.04
N PRO A 107 21.35 -14.66 -2.23
CA PRO A 107 21.39 -13.45 -3.05
C PRO A 107 20.83 -13.73 -4.43
N ASN A 108 19.96 -12.84 -4.91
CA ASN A 108 19.44 -12.95 -6.26
C ASN A 108 20.50 -12.47 -7.25
N PRO A 109 20.97 -13.30 -8.19
CA PRO A 109 21.99 -12.90 -9.16
C PRO A 109 21.49 -11.83 -10.16
N LEU A 110 20.17 -11.63 -10.26
CA LEU A 110 19.55 -10.71 -11.23
C LEU A 110 19.12 -9.37 -10.64
N THR A 111 19.00 -9.25 -9.32
CA THR A 111 18.65 -7.98 -8.65
C THR A 111 19.78 -7.59 -7.73
N PHE A 112 20.35 -6.41 -7.93
CA PHE A 112 21.46 -5.87 -7.13
C PHE A 112 21.30 -6.17 -5.64
N SER A 113 22.27 -6.90 -5.07
CA SER A 113 22.71 -7.13 -3.68
C SER A 113 21.79 -6.93 -2.45
N ARG A 114 20.71 -6.15 -2.48
CA ARG A 114 19.85 -5.80 -1.34
C ARG A 114 18.78 -6.84 -1.03
N ASP A 115 18.33 -7.59 -2.03
CA ASP A 115 17.25 -8.57 -1.90
C ASP A 115 17.69 -10.01 -2.16
N GLY A 116 17.25 -10.93 -1.29
CA GLY A 116 17.36 -12.36 -1.54
C GLY A 116 16.33 -12.80 -2.59
N LYS A 117 16.46 -14.04 -3.09
CA LYS A 117 15.52 -14.60 -4.09
C LYS A 117 14.05 -14.55 -3.63
N GLY A 118 13.82 -14.65 -2.32
CA GLY A 118 12.49 -14.66 -1.72
C GLY A 118 12.35 -13.85 -0.44
N LEU A 119 13.41 -13.69 0.35
CA LEU A 119 13.37 -12.95 1.61
C LEU A 119 14.37 -11.79 1.59
N THR A 120 14.11 -10.79 2.43
CA THR A 120 15.07 -9.71 2.68
C THR A 120 16.36 -10.31 3.24
N LEU A 121 17.49 -9.86 2.70
CA LEU A 121 18.82 -10.29 3.13
C LEU A 121 19.15 -9.66 4.49
N ILE A 122 19.56 -10.50 5.44
CA ILE A 122 20.04 -10.06 6.74
C ILE A 122 21.51 -9.65 6.59
N ARG A 123 21.84 -8.44 7.07
CA ARG A 123 23.18 -7.86 6.98
C ARG A 123 23.66 -7.42 8.37
N PRO A 124 24.94 -7.61 8.72
CA PRO A 124 25.97 -8.32 7.94
C PRO A 124 25.70 -9.83 7.84
N GLU A 125 26.34 -10.54 6.90
CA GLU A 125 26.15 -12.00 6.73
C GLU A 125 26.48 -12.78 8.00
N SER A 126 27.38 -12.26 8.85
CA SER A 126 27.69 -12.80 10.17
C SER A 126 26.51 -12.80 11.15
N ALA A 127 25.51 -11.94 10.95
CA ALA A 127 24.30 -11.91 11.76
C ALA A 127 23.26 -12.96 11.33
N ARG A 128 23.50 -13.65 10.19
CA ARG A 128 22.59 -14.65 9.65
C ARG A 128 22.76 -15.98 10.38
N MET A 129 21.66 -16.54 10.86
CA MET A 129 21.67 -17.87 11.47
C MET A 129 21.98 -18.98 10.46
N SER A 130 22.71 -20.00 10.91
CA SER A 130 22.94 -21.20 10.11
C SER A 130 21.66 -22.00 9.92
N LYS A 131 21.54 -22.75 8.82
CA LYS A 131 20.40 -23.64 8.55
C LYS A 131 20.11 -24.60 9.72
N LYS A 132 21.16 -25.17 10.34
CA LYS A 132 21.03 -26.06 11.50
C LYS A 132 20.45 -25.31 12.70
N ARG A 133 20.94 -24.09 12.98
CA ARG A 133 20.47 -23.27 14.10
C ARG A 133 18.99 -22.88 13.93
N VAL A 134 18.58 -22.48 12.73
CA VAL A 134 17.18 -22.17 12.42
C VAL A 134 16.29 -23.40 12.67
N SER A 135 16.69 -24.58 12.19
CA SER A 135 15.92 -25.81 12.41
C SER A 135 15.76 -26.15 13.89
N SER A 136 16.85 -26.09 14.68
CA SER A 136 16.81 -26.34 16.13
C SER A 136 15.88 -25.38 16.87
N LEU A 137 15.95 -24.08 16.57
CA LEU A 137 15.09 -23.08 17.22
C LEU A 137 13.62 -23.21 16.83
N LEU A 138 13.33 -23.59 15.59
CA LEU A 138 11.97 -23.91 15.17
C LEU A 138 11.43 -25.17 15.86
N LEU A 139 12.29 -26.16 16.09
CA LEU A 139 11.92 -27.36 16.84
C LEU A 139 11.58 -27.01 18.30
N GLU A 140 12.38 -26.18 18.96
CA GLU A 140 12.08 -25.66 20.30
C GLU A 140 10.78 -24.84 20.32
N TYR A 141 10.53 -24.04 19.28
CA TYR A 141 9.29 -23.28 19.13
C TYR A 141 8.06 -24.19 19.01
N SER A 142 8.20 -25.34 18.33
CA SER A 142 7.08 -26.24 18.01
C SER A 142 6.58 -27.10 19.17
N VAL A 143 7.29 -27.12 20.31
CA VAL A 143 6.92 -27.93 21.48
C VAL A 143 5.57 -27.46 22.02
N GLY A 144 4.59 -28.37 22.08
CA GLY A 144 3.22 -28.09 22.52
C GLY A 144 2.29 -27.53 21.44
N GLU A 145 2.83 -27.23 20.25
CA GLU A 145 2.09 -26.71 19.09
C GLU A 145 2.28 -27.62 17.85
N GLU A 146 2.64 -28.89 18.05
CA GLU A 146 3.08 -29.80 16.98
C GLU A 146 2.02 -29.93 15.89
N LYS A 147 0.76 -30.07 16.30
CA LYS A 147 -0.36 -30.20 15.38
C LYS A 147 -0.54 -28.95 14.51
N ARG A 148 -0.52 -27.77 15.13
CA ARG A 148 -0.62 -26.49 14.42
C ARG A 148 0.51 -26.34 13.40
N VAL A 149 1.74 -26.69 13.78
CA VAL A 149 2.92 -26.62 12.90
C VAL A 149 2.75 -27.54 11.68
N ARG A 150 2.21 -28.76 11.88
CA ARG A 150 1.90 -29.68 10.78
C ARG A 150 0.87 -29.12 9.81
N ASP A 151 -0.19 -28.53 10.35
CA ASP A 151 -1.28 -27.96 9.56
C ASP A 151 -0.83 -26.72 8.78
N GLU A 152 -0.12 -25.81 9.44
CA GLU A 152 0.50 -24.64 8.81
C GLU A 152 1.46 -25.05 7.69
N TRP A 153 2.24 -26.12 7.89
CA TRP A 153 3.13 -26.67 6.87
C TRP A 153 2.38 -27.27 5.68
N LEU A 154 1.32 -28.03 5.92
CA LEU A 154 0.47 -28.59 4.86
C LEU A 154 -0.22 -27.49 4.04
N LYS A 155 -0.74 -26.46 4.71
CA LYS A 155 -1.33 -25.27 4.06
C LYS A 155 -0.27 -24.60 3.19
N PHE A 156 0.88 -24.25 3.76
CA PHE A 156 1.95 -23.56 3.04
C PHE A 156 2.47 -24.34 1.82
N THR A 157 2.66 -25.66 1.97
CA THR A 157 3.09 -26.53 0.86
C THR A 157 2.07 -26.60 -0.26
N SER A 158 0.78 -26.68 0.07
CA SER A 158 -0.31 -26.67 -0.92
C SER A 158 -0.37 -25.34 -1.67
N LEU A 159 -0.30 -24.21 -0.95
CA LEU A 159 -0.29 -22.86 -1.53
C LEU A 159 0.87 -22.67 -2.51
N ARG A 160 2.10 -23.02 -2.10
CA ARG A 160 3.31 -22.82 -2.91
C ARG A 160 3.26 -23.61 -4.22
N ASN A 161 2.74 -24.83 -4.17
CA ASN A 161 2.62 -25.70 -5.33
C ASN A 161 1.36 -25.43 -6.16
N GLY A 162 0.53 -24.51 -5.70
CA GLY A 162 -0.68 -24.10 -6.41
C GLY A 162 -1.77 -25.15 -6.42
N VAL A 163 -1.77 -26.04 -5.43
CA VAL A 163 -2.83 -27.01 -5.21
C VAL A 163 -3.96 -26.30 -4.47
N GLU A 164 -5.14 -26.30 -5.08
CA GLU A 164 -6.35 -25.73 -4.51
C GLU A 164 -6.78 -26.61 -3.32
N SER A 165 -6.59 -26.09 -2.11
CA SER A 165 -7.20 -26.65 -0.92
C SER A 165 -8.40 -25.78 -0.59
N SER A 166 -9.54 -26.40 -0.24
CA SER A 166 -10.73 -25.72 0.30
C SER A 166 -10.41 -24.83 1.51
N VAL A 167 -9.23 -25.01 2.11
CA VAL A 167 -8.70 -24.26 3.25
C VAL A 167 -8.25 -22.83 2.89
N PHE A 168 -8.04 -22.51 1.61
CA PHE A 168 -7.67 -21.16 1.15
C PHE A 168 -8.88 -20.36 0.67
N GLN A 169 -9.91 -20.22 1.51
CA GLN A 169 -11.02 -19.32 1.21
C GLN A 169 -10.62 -17.87 1.46
N LEU A 170 -10.84 -17.04 0.44
CA LEU A 170 -10.71 -15.59 0.53
C LEU A 170 -11.86 -15.01 1.38
N ASN A 171 -11.68 -13.78 1.86
CA ASN A 171 -12.75 -12.96 2.47
C ASN A 171 -13.91 -12.61 1.50
N SER A 172 -13.89 -13.12 0.27
CA SER A 172 -14.93 -12.88 -0.73
C SER A 172 -15.61 -14.18 -1.12
N SER A 173 -16.93 -14.14 -1.24
CA SER A 173 -17.86 -15.14 -1.79
C SER A 173 -17.60 -15.54 -3.26
N THR A 174 -16.39 -15.29 -3.76
CA THR A 174 -15.88 -15.72 -5.06
C THR A 174 -14.55 -16.44 -4.83
N SER A 175 -14.45 -17.69 -5.30
CA SER A 175 -13.24 -18.51 -5.28
C SER A 175 -12.18 -17.97 -6.26
N ALA A 176 -11.80 -16.71 -6.11
CA ALA A 176 -10.81 -16.06 -6.96
C ALA A 176 -9.44 -16.69 -6.72
N LYS A 177 -8.99 -17.51 -7.67
CA LYS A 177 -7.69 -18.20 -7.60
C LYS A 177 -6.56 -17.18 -7.42
N PHE A 178 -5.66 -17.43 -6.46
CA PHE A 178 -4.46 -16.60 -6.32
C PHE A 178 -3.62 -16.69 -7.61
N THR A 179 -3.32 -15.53 -8.20
CA THR A 179 -2.37 -15.47 -9.32
C THR A 179 -1.00 -15.99 -8.88
N LYS A 180 -0.16 -16.41 -9.84
CA LYS A 180 1.22 -16.87 -9.55
C LYS A 180 2.02 -15.83 -8.76
N SER A 181 1.82 -14.54 -9.06
CA SER A 181 2.47 -13.44 -8.34
C SER A 181 1.99 -13.35 -6.89
N LYS A 182 0.67 -13.37 -6.66
CA LYS A 182 0.07 -13.36 -5.33
C LYS A 182 0.55 -14.54 -4.47
N ARG A 183 0.52 -15.77 -5.00
CA ARG A 183 1.04 -16.97 -4.29
C ARG A 183 2.50 -16.83 -3.87
N LYS A 184 3.33 -16.27 -4.75
CA LYS A 184 4.75 -16.00 -4.41
C LYS A 184 4.85 -14.97 -3.29
N SER A 185 4.10 -13.87 -3.34
CA SER A 185 4.10 -12.86 -2.28
C SER A 185 3.70 -13.45 -0.94
N ILE A 186 2.57 -14.17 -0.90
CA ILE A 186 2.08 -14.82 0.32
C ILE A 186 3.09 -15.85 0.84
N ALA A 187 3.70 -16.65 -0.04
CA ALA A 187 4.71 -17.62 0.37
C ALA A 187 5.96 -16.96 0.97
N ARG A 188 6.35 -15.78 0.48
CA ARG A 188 7.44 -14.97 1.06
C ARG A 188 7.05 -14.43 2.43
N GLY A 189 5.85 -13.87 2.56
CA GLY A 189 5.28 -13.42 3.83
C GLY A 189 5.27 -14.52 4.89
N PHE A 190 4.75 -15.69 4.53
CA PHE A 190 4.69 -16.85 5.41
C PHE A 190 6.09 -17.30 5.85
N LEU A 191 7.04 -17.42 4.92
CA LEU A 191 8.43 -17.77 5.28
C LEU A 191 9.09 -16.69 6.16
N SER A 192 8.75 -15.42 5.95
CA SER A 192 9.19 -14.32 6.81
C SER A 192 8.67 -14.52 8.24
N GLY A 193 7.39 -14.85 8.41
CA GLY A 193 6.82 -15.15 9.72
C GLY A 193 7.47 -16.35 10.41
N ILE A 194 7.70 -17.45 9.68
CA ILE A 194 8.43 -18.61 10.23
C ILE A 194 9.87 -18.23 10.62
N ARG A 195 10.56 -17.44 9.79
CA ARG A 195 11.89 -16.92 10.12
C ARG A 195 11.86 -16.05 11.39
N ALA A 196 10.83 -15.23 11.55
CA ALA A 196 10.66 -14.39 12.73
C ALA A 196 10.58 -15.21 14.02
N ARG A 197 9.84 -16.33 14.02
CA ARG A 197 9.77 -17.24 15.18
C ARG A 197 11.15 -17.76 15.60
N ALA A 198 11.99 -18.10 14.63
CA ALA A 198 13.36 -18.54 14.90
C ALA A 198 14.20 -17.41 15.51
N TYR A 199 14.14 -16.19 14.97
CA TYR A 199 14.88 -15.05 15.52
C TYR A 199 14.35 -14.59 16.89
N LEU A 200 13.04 -14.70 17.14
CA LEU A 200 12.43 -14.42 18.43
C LEU A 200 12.94 -15.39 19.51
N ARG A 201 13.08 -16.67 19.17
CA ARG A 201 13.70 -17.69 20.06
C ARG A 201 15.20 -17.51 20.23
N ALA A 202 15.87 -16.84 19.30
CA ALA A 202 17.26 -16.46 19.40
C ALA A 202 17.49 -15.12 20.14
N ASP A 203 16.44 -14.53 20.73
CA ASP A 203 16.45 -13.21 21.36
C ASP A 203 16.91 -12.07 20.46
N ASN A 204 16.72 -12.20 19.15
CA ASN A 204 16.93 -11.11 18.20
C ASN A 204 15.58 -10.51 17.79
N VAL A 205 15.04 -9.68 18.69
CA VAL A 205 13.71 -9.09 18.55
C VAL A 205 13.64 -8.11 17.37
N ILE A 206 14.72 -7.38 17.10
CA ILE A 206 14.78 -6.41 15.99
C ILE A 206 14.57 -7.12 14.63
N GLN A 207 15.26 -8.23 14.40
CA GLN A 207 15.09 -8.99 13.17
C GLN A 207 13.73 -9.68 13.11
N ALA A 208 13.27 -10.24 14.24
CA ALA A 208 11.94 -10.84 14.32
C ALA A 208 10.85 -9.83 13.97
N ALA A 209 10.89 -8.61 14.51
CA ALA A 209 9.90 -7.57 14.25
C ALA A 209 9.83 -7.16 12.78
N LYS A 210 10.98 -7.03 12.10
CA LYS A 210 11.04 -6.77 10.65
C LYS A 210 10.35 -7.88 9.87
N ASP A 211 10.61 -9.13 10.27
CA ASP A 211 10.11 -10.31 9.58
C ASP A 211 8.61 -10.53 9.80
N VAL A 212 8.09 -10.30 11.02
CA VAL A 212 6.66 -10.36 11.29
C VAL A 212 5.91 -9.19 10.62
N LYS A 213 6.51 -7.99 10.54
CA LYS A 213 5.93 -6.88 9.78
C LYS A 213 5.72 -7.28 8.32
N ALA A 214 6.72 -7.89 7.69
CA ALA A 214 6.60 -8.39 6.32
C ALA A 214 5.56 -9.53 6.20
N ALA A 215 5.48 -10.42 7.19
CA ALA A 215 4.50 -11.51 7.21
C ALA A 215 3.05 -10.98 7.26
N THR A 216 2.75 -10.09 8.21
CA THR A 216 1.43 -9.49 8.36
C THR A 216 1.01 -8.68 7.13
N TYR A 217 1.96 -7.99 6.48
CA TYR A 217 1.69 -7.25 5.25
C TYR A 217 1.38 -8.18 4.06
N MET A 218 2.23 -9.18 3.82
CA MET A 218 2.09 -10.05 2.63
C MET A 218 1.01 -11.14 2.76
N CYS A 219 0.61 -11.47 3.99
CA CYS A 219 -0.43 -12.47 4.27
C CYS A 219 -1.79 -11.86 4.66
N LYS A 220 -1.97 -10.53 4.54
CA LYS A 220 -3.20 -9.81 4.95
C LYS A 220 -4.50 -10.38 4.36
N ASP A 221 -4.46 -10.87 3.13
CA ASP A 221 -5.64 -11.41 2.42
C ASP A 221 -5.87 -12.91 2.69
N VAL A 222 -5.05 -13.54 3.54
CA VAL A 222 -5.03 -15.00 3.72
C VAL A 222 -5.35 -15.36 5.16
N ILE A 223 -6.64 -15.36 5.45
CA ILE A 223 -7.18 -15.76 6.76
C ILE A 223 -6.76 -17.18 7.13
N ALA A 224 -6.49 -18.06 6.15
CA ALA A 224 -6.14 -19.47 6.38
C ALA A 224 -4.93 -19.70 7.33
N PHE A 225 -4.07 -18.69 7.49
CA PHE A 225 -2.92 -18.71 8.40
C PHE A 225 -3.23 -18.18 9.82
N GLY A 226 -4.47 -17.74 10.06
CA GLY A 226 -4.97 -17.31 11.36
C GLY A 226 -4.48 -15.94 11.83
N GLY A 227 -4.80 -15.63 13.07
CA GLY A 227 -4.34 -14.44 13.80
C GLY A 227 -2.90 -14.55 14.30
N ALA A 228 -2.23 -15.69 14.03
CA ALA A 228 -0.87 -16.02 14.44
C ALA A 228 0.14 -14.90 14.24
N PHE A 229 0.28 -14.39 13.02
CA PHE A 229 1.27 -13.36 12.71
C PHE A 229 0.91 -12.01 13.32
N HIS A 230 -0.38 -11.70 13.51
CA HIS A 230 -0.79 -10.51 14.24
C HIS A 230 -0.43 -10.62 15.73
N TYR A 231 -0.65 -11.78 16.34
CA TYR A 231 -0.23 -12.04 17.72
C TYR A 231 1.29 -11.96 17.89
N GLU A 232 2.05 -12.61 17.01
CA GLU A 232 3.52 -12.53 16.99
C GLU A 232 4.00 -11.08 16.78
N ARG A 233 3.28 -10.27 15.99
CA ARG A 233 3.60 -8.85 15.79
C ARG A 233 3.39 -8.07 17.08
N ALA A 234 2.30 -8.35 17.80
CA ALA A 234 2.00 -7.74 19.08
C ALA A 234 3.08 -8.07 20.13
N LEU A 235 3.53 -9.33 20.19
CA LEU A 235 4.62 -9.76 21.09
C LEU A 235 5.94 -9.07 20.74
N CYS A 236 6.29 -8.97 19.46
CA CYS A 236 7.49 -8.26 19.04
C CYS A 236 7.43 -6.78 19.41
N CYS A 237 6.27 -6.12 19.26
CA CYS A 237 6.11 -4.72 19.63
C CYS A 237 6.26 -4.51 21.15
N ASP A 238 5.71 -5.39 21.99
CA ASP A 238 5.84 -5.31 23.46
C ASP A 238 7.30 -5.51 23.88
N ARG A 239 7.99 -6.49 23.29
CA ARG A 239 9.43 -6.70 23.53
C ARG A 239 10.29 -5.53 23.04
N LEU A 240 10.03 -4.98 21.85
CA LEU A 240 10.77 -3.80 21.37
C LEU A 240 10.56 -2.57 22.26
N LEU A 241 9.37 -2.42 22.83
CA LEU A 241 9.10 -1.35 23.79
C LEU A 241 9.89 -1.55 25.09
N VAL A 242 9.92 -2.78 25.62
CA VAL A 242 10.53 -3.09 26.92
C VAL A 242 12.06 -3.22 26.84
N GLU A 243 12.58 -3.90 25.81
CA GLU A 243 13.99 -4.26 25.68
C GLU A 243 14.80 -3.18 24.94
N GLU A 244 14.20 -2.55 23.91
CA GLU A 244 14.89 -1.60 23.02
C GLU A 244 14.41 -0.15 23.20
N ASN A 245 13.48 0.11 24.12
CA ASN A 245 12.85 1.43 24.35
C ASN A 245 12.27 2.07 23.07
N ILE A 246 11.79 1.25 22.13
CA ILE A 246 11.14 1.75 20.92
C ILE A 246 9.69 2.11 21.30
N THR A 247 9.41 3.40 21.39
CA THR A 247 8.11 3.94 21.84
C THR A 247 7.11 4.19 20.71
N ARG A 248 7.57 4.22 19.45
CA ARG A 248 6.74 4.45 18.26
C ARG A 248 6.89 3.33 17.27
N THR A 249 5.77 2.89 16.70
CA THR A 249 5.71 1.75 15.79
C THR A 249 4.79 2.03 14.61
N GLU A 250 5.29 1.69 13.43
CA GLU A 250 4.52 1.78 12.19
C GLU A 250 3.51 0.63 12.10
N ILE A 251 2.24 0.98 11.97
CA ILE A 251 1.13 0.02 11.94
C ILE A 251 0.55 -0.19 10.54
N ALA A 252 0.54 0.83 9.68
CA ALA A 252 0.07 0.74 8.29
C ALA A 252 1.03 1.44 7.31
N GLN A 253 1.15 0.89 6.10
CA GLN A 253 1.81 1.56 4.97
C GLN A 253 0.78 2.29 4.12
N GLY A 254 1.06 3.53 3.73
CA GLY A 254 0.14 4.37 2.97
C GLY A 254 -0.34 3.70 1.69
N GLY A 255 -1.63 3.84 1.38
CA GLY A 255 -2.24 3.46 0.09
C GLY A 255 -2.98 2.12 0.01
N GLU A 256 -2.95 1.23 1.01
CA GLU A 256 -3.61 -0.09 0.90
C GLU A 256 -4.60 -0.47 2.02
N GLU A 257 -4.62 0.21 3.17
CA GLU A 257 -5.59 -0.05 4.27
C GLU A 257 -6.78 0.94 4.29
N GLY A 258 -7.00 1.71 3.21
CA GLY A 258 -8.05 2.74 3.16
C GLY A 258 -7.75 3.97 4.02
N ILE A 259 -6.48 4.13 4.42
CA ILE A 259 -5.96 5.20 5.26
C ILE A 259 -5.14 6.13 4.36
N GLY A 260 -5.62 7.36 4.18
CA GLY A 260 -4.92 8.48 3.52
C GLY A 260 -4.77 8.41 1.99
N HIS A 261 -5.05 9.54 1.32
CA HIS A 261 -4.84 9.73 -0.12
C HIS A 261 -3.38 10.04 -0.53
N GLU A 262 -2.44 9.93 0.40
CA GLU A 262 -1.00 10.16 0.19
C GLU A 262 -0.20 9.09 0.93
N ASN A 263 1.00 8.77 0.42
CA ASN A 263 1.86 7.63 0.75
C ASN A 263 2.43 7.61 2.20
N ASP A 264 1.74 8.19 3.17
CA ASP A 264 2.22 8.33 4.53
C ASP A 264 1.90 7.09 5.37
N ASN A 265 2.93 6.53 6.00
CA ASN A 265 2.77 5.43 6.93
C ASN A 265 2.12 5.92 8.23
N LEU A 266 1.19 5.13 8.79
CA LEU A 266 0.61 5.40 10.10
C LEU A 266 1.55 4.89 11.18
N VAL A 267 2.06 5.80 12.00
CA VAL A 267 2.95 5.52 13.14
C VAL A 267 2.21 5.90 14.40
N VAL A 268 2.15 4.97 15.36
CA VAL A 268 1.47 5.17 16.64
C VAL A 268 2.38 4.78 17.80
N GLU A 269 1.97 5.08 19.02
CA GLU A 269 2.66 4.58 20.21
C GLU A 269 2.70 3.05 20.23
N SER A 270 3.83 2.47 20.65
CA SER A 270 4.02 1.02 20.65
C SER A 270 3.03 0.29 21.54
N GLN A 271 2.56 0.90 22.64
CA GLN A 271 1.50 0.34 23.47
C GLN A 271 0.17 0.19 22.69
N VAL A 272 -0.19 1.22 21.91
CA VAL A 272 -1.36 1.21 21.02
C VAL A 272 -1.20 0.14 19.94
N ALA A 273 -0.03 0.07 19.31
CA ALA A 273 0.28 -0.95 18.31
C ALA A 273 0.14 -2.38 18.86
N CYS A 274 0.63 -2.64 20.08
CA CYS A 274 0.50 -3.94 20.74
C CYS A 274 -0.96 -4.35 20.90
N ALA A 275 -1.79 -3.47 21.46
CA ALA A 275 -3.21 -3.73 21.68
C ALA A 275 -3.97 -3.91 20.36
N LEU A 276 -3.66 -3.10 19.36
CA LEU A 276 -4.27 -3.18 18.03
C LEU A 276 -3.98 -4.53 17.36
N PHE A 277 -2.71 -4.97 17.34
CA PHE A 277 -2.35 -6.25 16.74
C PHE A 277 -2.88 -7.44 17.55
N ALA A 278 -2.92 -7.36 18.88
CA ALA A 278 -3.56 -8.36 19.71
C ALA A 278 -5.07 -8.49 19.40
N LYS A 279 -5.76 -7.35 19.21
CA LYS A 279 -7.17 -7.32 18.83
C LYS A 279 -7.40 -7.87 17.42
N ARG A 280 -6.58 -7.49 16.43
CA ARG A 280 -6.62 -8.08 15.07
C ARG A 280 -6.42 -9.59 15.11
N ALA A 281 -5.50 -10.10 15.93
CA ALA A 281 -5.27 -11.53 16.07
C ALA A 281 -6.52 -12.27 16.58
N LEU A 282 -7.17 -11.72 17.61
CA LEU A 282 -8.40 -12.26 18.18
C LEU A 282 -9.54 -12.26 17.15
N GLU A 283 -9.82 -11.12 16.52
CA GLU A 283 -10.89 -10.99 15.52
C GLU A 283 -10.68 -11.95 14.33
N THR A 284 -9.42 -12.19 13.94
CA THR A 284 -9.10 -13.12 12.86
C THR A 284 -9.42 -14.57 13.24
N GLU A 285 -9.07 -15.00 14.45
CA GLU A 285 -9.39 -16.36 14.92
C GLU A 285 -10.89 -16.55 15.18
N GLU A 286 -11.58 -15.53 15.70
CA GLU A 286 -13.04 -15.55 15.87
C GLU A 286 -13.76 -15.68 14.53
N ALA A 287 -13.34 -14.90 13.52
CA ALA A 287 -13.90 -14.99 12.17
C ALA A 287 -13.69 -16.38 11.54
N LEU A 288 -12.52 -16.99 11.74
CA LEU A 288 -12.26 -18.35 11.29
C LEU A 288 -13.10 -19.38 12.04
N SER A 289 -13.27 -19.22 13.36
CA SER A 289 -14.10 -20.12 14.16
C SER A 289 -15.57 -20.06 13.76
N LEU A 290 -16.07 -18.90 13.34
CA LEU A 290 -17.43 -18.76 12.81
C LEU A 290 -17.57 -19.48 11.47
N LYS A 291 -16.62 -19.28 10.55
CA LYS A 291 -16.61 -19.98 9.26
C LYS A 291 -16.56 -21.50 9.39
N GLU A 292 -15.76 -22.03 10.33
CA GLU A 292 -15.74 -23.48 10.58
C GLU A 292 -17.09 -24.01 11.07
N LYS A 293 -17.83 -23.23 11.88
CA LYS A 293 -19.17 -23.63 12.33
C LYS A 293 -20.19 -23.60 11.19
N GLU A 294 -20.15 -22.56 10.36
CA GLU A 294 -21.00 -22.45 9.15
C GLU A 294 -20.75 -23.63 8.20
N GLU A 295 -19.48 -24.01 7.95
CA GLU A 295 -19.12 -25.15 7.11
C GLU A 295 -19.49 -26.52 7.71
N GLU A 296 -19.52 -26.63 9.04
CA GLU A 296 -19.95 -27.85 9.77
C GLU A 296 -21.47 -28.03 9.72
N GLU A 297 -22.24 -26.94 9.84
CA GLU A 297 -23.71 -26.96 9.68
C GLU A 297 -24.12 -27.37 8.25
N ASP A 298 -23.34 -26.97 7.24
CA ASP A 298 -23.56 -27.36 5.85
C ASP A 298 -23.13 -28.82 5.55
N ASN A 299 -22.26 -29.42 6.37
CA ASN A 299 -21.71 -30.77 6.16
C ASN A 299 -22.09 -31.74 7.30
N GLU A 300 -23.37 -32.11 7.42
CA GLU A 300 -23.89 -33.12 8.38
C GLU A 300 -23.30 -34.55 8.24
N LYS A 301 -22.27 -34.80 7.41
CA LYS A 301 -21.71 -36.14 7.19
C LYS A 301 -20.18 -36.15 7.13
N THR A 302 -19.48 -36.02 8.28
CA THR A 302 -18.26 -36.80 8.65
C THR A 302 -17.63 -36.29 9.98
N PRO A 303 -17.78 -37.00 11.12
CA PRO A 303 -17.55 -36.39 12.43
C PRO A 303 -16.20 -36.69 13.14
N SER A 304 -15.10 -37.05 12.46
CA SER A 304 -13.88 -37.53 13.19
C SER A 304 -12.65 -36.63 13.20
N SER A 305 -12.48 -35.66 12.28
CA SER A 305 -11.31 -34.78 12.23
C SER A 305 -11.54 -33.38 12.83
N SER A 306 -12.79 -32.92 12.88
CA SER A 306 -13.15 -31.52 13.18
C SER A 306 -13.04 -31.15 14.67
N MET A 307 -13.42 -32.05 15.59
CA MET A 307 -13.37 -31.78 17.05
C MET A 307 -11.98 -31.37 17.55
N SER A 308 -10.95 -31.93 16.94
CA SER A 308 -9.57 -31.69 17.34
C SER A 308 -9.04 -30.33 16.87
N PHE A 309 -9.64 -29.72 15.84
CA PHE A 309 -9.27 -28.40 15.30
C PHE A 309 -9.93 -27.27 16.10
N SER A 310 -11.22 -27.44 16.39
CA SER A 310 -12.01 -26.56 17.26
C SER A 310 -11.32 -26.36 18.62
N THR A 311 -10.75 -27.42 19.19
CA THR A 311 -10.04 -27.35 20.49
C THR A 311 -8.75 -26.51 20.44
N THR A 312 -7.95 -26.63 19.38
CA THR A 312 -6.71 -25.84 19.23
C THR A 312 -7.03 -24.37 18.97
N ARG A 313 -8.04 -24.08 18.15
CA ARG A 313 -8.46 -22.70 17.89
C ARG A 313 -9.08 -22.04 19.11
N ALA A 314 -9.91 -22.76 19.86
CA ALA A 314 -10.47 -22.26 21.12
C ALA A 314 -9.38 -21.85 22.13
N ARG A 315 -8.29 -22.64 22.22
CA ARG A 315 -7.11 -22.27 23.03
C ARG A 315 -6.43 -21.02 22.50
N ALA A 316 -6.23 -20.90 21.19
CA ALA A 316 -5.64 -19.70 20.59
C ALA A 316 -6.46 -18.44 20.87
N ILE A 317 -7.81 -18.52 20.73
CA ILE A 317 -8.74 -17.43 21.07
C ILE A 317 -8.57 -17.03 22.53
N GLN A 318 -8.54 -17.98 23.47
CA GLN A 318 -8.34 -17.68 24.89
C GLN A 318 -7.00 -16.97 25.16
N ILE A 319 -5.91 -17.46 24.55
CA ILE A 319 -4.58 -16.84 24.69
C ILE A 319 -4.61 -15.40 24.13
N TYR A 320 -5.15 -15.21 22.92
CA TYR A 320 -5.19 -13.90 22.28
C TYR A 320 -6.12 -12.93 23.02
N GLN A 321 -7.23 -13.41 23.56
CA GLN A 321 -8.14 -12.62 24.38
C GLN A 321 -7.45 -12.15 25.67
N SER A 322 -6.85 -13.07 26.44
CA SER A 322 -6.15 -12.72 27.67
C SER A 322 -5.02 -11.70 27.45
N TYR A 323 -4.29 -11.84 26.33
CA TYR A 323 -3.23 -10.92 25.96
C TYR A 323 -3.79 -9.56 25.50
N SER A 324 -4.85 -9.56 24.70
CA SER A 324 -5.53 -8.36 24.23
C SER A 324 -6.08 -7.54 25.41
N ASP A 325 -6.72 -8.19 26.38
CA ASP A 325 -7.25 -7.53 27.58
C ASP A 325 -6.13 -6.91 28.42
N LYS A 326 -5.01 -7.63 28.58
CA LYS A 326 -3.82 -7.13 29.28
C LYS A 326 -3.22 -5.90 28.59
N MET A 327 -3.15 -5.89 27.26
CA MET A 327 -2.62 -4.74 26.50
C MET A 327 -3.59 -3.55 26.55
N GLN A 328 -4.90 -3.78 26.38
CA GLN A 328 -5.91 -2.73 26.44
C GLN A 328 -6.04 -2.08 27.82
N ALA A 329 -5.68 -2.79 28.89
CA ALA A 329 -5.65 -2.21 30.25
C ALA A 329 -4.58 -1.11 30.41
N ARG A 330 -3.57 -1.06 29.54
CA ARG A 330 -2.49 -0.05 29.58
C ARG A 330 -2.82 1.21 28.78
N LEU A 331 -3.91 1.21 28.01
CA LEU A 331 -4.28 2.29 27.09
C LEU A 331 -5.15 3.36 27.73
N THR A 332 -5.18 4.52 27.10
CA THR A 332 -6.12 5.61 27.39
C THR A 332 -7.54 5.23 26.98
N ASP A 333 -8.53 5.81 27.67
CA ASP A 333 -9.96 5.55 27.44
C ASP A 333 -10.46 5.79 25.99
N PRO A 334 -10.04 6.84 25.24
CA PRO A 334 -10.51 7.03 23.86
C PRO A 334 -10.06 5.90 22.93
N VAL A 335 -8.79 5.48 23.01
CA VAL A 335 -8.25 4.40 22.18
C VAL A 335 -8.88 3.06 22.57
N LYS A 336 -9.08 2.83 23.86
CA LYS A 336 -9.76 1.65 24.39
C LYS A 336 -11.21 1.57 23.91
N ALA A 337 -11.94 2.69 23.88
CA ALA A 337 -13.30 2.76 23.33
C ALA A 337 -13.32 2.47 21.82
N ALA A 338 -12.33 2.95 21.07
CA ALA A 338 -12.21 2.66 19.64
C ALA A 338 -11.93 1.16 19.39
N LEU A 339 -11.01 0.53 20.15
CA LEU A 339 -10.70 -0.90 20.04
C LEU A 339 -11.87 -1.81 20.41
N ARG A 340 -12.76 -1.40 21.32
CA ARG A 340 -13.99 -2.14 21.63
C ARG A 340 -14.95 -2.21 20.45
N LYS A 341 -14.96 -1.20 19.58
CA LYS A 341 -15.77 -1.17 18.34
C LYS A 341 -15.16 -2.02 17.21
N GLY A 342 -13.88 -2.37 17.33
CA GLY A 342 -13.16 -3.26 16.41
C GLY A 342 -11.83 -2.68 15.95
N SER A 343 -10.93 -3.55 15.47
CA SER A 343 -9.59 -3.13 15.04
C SER A 343 -9.61 -2.18 13.83
N VAL A 344 -10.55 -2.37 12.89
CA VAL A 344 -10.71 -1.51 11.72
C VAL A 344 -11.15 -0.10 12.12
N PHE A 345 -12.11 -0.01 13.04
CA PHE A 345 -12.56 1.27 13.58
C PHE A 345 -11.46 1.99 14.35
N ALA A 346 -10.65 1.25 15.12
CA ALA A 346 -9.52 1.82 15.83
C ALA A 346 -8.47 2.44 14.89
N LEU A 347 -8.20 1.83 13.74
CA LEU A 347 -7.28 2.39 12.74
C LEU A 347 -7.78 3.73 12.19
N THR A 348 -9.06 3.80 11.83
CA THR A 348 -9.63 5.04 11.26
C THR A 348 -9.70 6.14 12.30
N PHE A 349 -9.94 5.79 13.56
CA PHE A 349 -9.81 6.71 14.69
C PHE A 349 -8.37 7.23 14.83
N LEU A 350 -7.37 6.35 14.83
CA LEU A 350 -5.96 6.73 15.00
C LEU A 350 -5.43 7.59 13.84
N ASP A 351 -5.88 7.33 12.61
CA ASP A 351 -5.53 8.18 11.47
C ASP A 351 -6.13 9.58 11.61
N LYS A 352 -7.41 9.69 11.99
CA LYS A 352 -8.04 10.99 12.25
C LYS A 352 -7.35 11.74 13.39
N ASP A 353 -7.07 11.05 14.49
CA ASP A 353 -6.39 11.61 15.67
C ASP A 353 -5.00 12.14 15.32
N LYS A 354 -4.24 11.44 14.47
CA LYS A 354 -2.95 11.91 13.93
C LYS A 354 -3.13 13.27 13.22
N TRP A 355 -4.09 13.40 12.32
CA TRP A 355 -4.29 14.64 11.56
C TRP A 355 -4.85 15.79 12.42
N GLU A 356 -5.71 15.49 13.39
CA GLU A 356 -6.36 16.48 14.25
C GLU A 356 -5.44 17.01 15.35
N ASN A 357 -4.63 16.13 15.97
CA ASN A 357 -3.89 16.44 17.20
C ASN A 357 -2.36 16.43 17.04
N GLU A 358 -1.79 15.58 16.17
CA GLU A 358 -0.33 15.45 16.04
C GLU A 358 0.26 16.33 14.92
N VAL A 359 -0.49 16.53 13.83
CA VAL A 359 -0.01 17.28 12.66
C VAL A 359 -0.39 18.76 12.79
N PRO A 360 0.60 19.68 12.76
CA PRO A 360 0.33 21.12 12.73
C PRO A 360 -0.55 21.49 11.55
N GLU A 361 -1.39 22.52 11.72
CA GLU A 361 -2.45 22.85 10.75
C GLU A 361 -1.94 23.07 9.32
N TYR A 362 -0.73 23.61 9.17
CA TYR A 362 -0.10 23.88 7.87
C TYR A 362 0.39 22.62 7.13
N MET A 363 0.52 21.47 7.81
CA MET A 363 0.90 20.18 7.21
C MET A 363 -0.31 19.29 6.93
N ARG A 364 -1.53 19.71 7.30
CA ARG A 364 -2.74 18.91 7.07
C ARG A 364 -3.09 18.93 5.57
N PRO A 365 -3.49 17.80 4.98
CA PRO A 365 -3.95 17.74 3.61
C PRO A 365 -5.20 18.60 3.49
N LYS A 366 -5.05 19.76 2.85
CA LYS A 366 -6.12 20.72 2.59
C LYS A 366 -6.56 20.57 1.12
N PRO A 367 -7.84 20.78 0.80
CA PRO A 367 -8.30 20.86 -0.59
C PRO A 367 -7.45 21.87 -1.39
N LYS A 368 -7.27 21.61 -2.69
CA LYS A 368 -6.38 22.40 -3.60
C LYS A 368 -6.59 23.92 -3.54
N TYR A 369 -7.78 24.38 -3.16
CA TYR A 369 -8.16 25.80 -3.08
C TYR A 369 -8.59 26.24 -1.67
N PHE A 370 -8.19 25.53 -0.62
CA PHE A 370 -8.59 25.85 0.76
C PHE A 370 -8.29 27.30 1.17
N TYR A 371 -7.04 27.75 1.00
CA TYR A 371 -6.66 29.13 1.35
C TYR A 371 -7.33 30.17 0.45
N TYR A 372 -7.63 29.82 -0.80
CA TYR A 372 -8.39 30.68 -1.69
C TYR A 372 -9.83 30.84 -1.18
N TYR A 373 -10.49 29.76 -0.76
CA TYR A 373 -11.84 29.82 -0.19
C TYR A 373 -11.88 30.55 1.15
N GLU A 374 -10.90 30.36 2.04
CA GLU A 374 -10.82 31.13 3.29
C GLU A 374 -10.61 32.62 3.03
N TRP A 375 -9.70 32.97 2.13
CA TRP A 375 -9.45 34.35 1.74
C TRP A 375 -10.69 35.00 1.09
N MET A 376 -11.42 34.25 0.25
CA MET A 376 -12.69 34.72 -0.32
C MET A 376 -13.79 34.86 0.73
N LYS A 377 -13.84 33.93 1.70
CA LYS A 377 -14.79 33.99 2.81
C LYS A 377 -14.59 35.24 3.64
N ASP A 378 -13.34 35.60 3.93
CA ASP A 378 -13.00 36.80 4.68
C ASP A 378 -13.33 38.07 3.89
N ARG A 379 -13.05 38.12 2.59
CA ARG A 379 -13.43 39.25 1.72
C ARG A 379 -14.95 39.42 1.61
N ILE A 380 -15.72 38.34 1.48
CA ILE A 380 -17.20 38.42 1.45
C ILE A 380 -17.72 38.93 2.80
N LYS A 381 -17.16 38.45 3.92
CA LYS A 381 -17.53 38.88 5.28
C LYS A 381 -17.18 40.33 5.59
N GLU A 382 -16.13 40.87 4.96
CA GLU A 382 -15.77 42.30 5.06
C GLU A 382 -16.89 43.20 4.52
N TYR A 383 -17.57 42.78 3.46
CA TYR A 383 -18.73 43.48 2.91
C TYR A 383 -20.06 43.11 3.61
N TYR A 384 -20.21 41.86 4.05
CA TYR A 384 -21.44 41.33 4.68
C TYR A 384 -21.13 40.44 5.89
N PRO A 385 -21.05 41.02 7.11
CA PRO A 385 -20.67 40.27 8.31
C PRO A 385 -21.73 39.27 8.80
N GLU A 386 -23.01 39.46 8.45
CA GLU A 386 -24.15 38.64 8.93
C GLU A 386 -24.78 37.76 7.83
N LEU A 387 -23.95 37.21 6.92
CA LEU A 387 -24.45 36.36 5.85
C LEU A 387 -24.74 34.91 6.32
N PRO A 388 -25.91 34.31 6.00
CA PRO A 388 -26.16 32.89 6.23
C PRO A 388 -25.12 31.99 5.56
N GLN A 389 -24.67 30.94 6.25
CA GLN A 389 -23.60 30.05 5.76
C GLN A 389 -23.95 29.39 4.42
N CYS A 390 -25.22 29.08 4.17
CA CYS A 390 -25.71 28.51 2.90
C CYS A 390 -25.61 29.48 1.71
N VAL A 391 -25.80 30.79 1.92
CA VAL A 391 -25.60 31.82 0.88
C VAL A 391 -24.12 32.04 0.61
N LEU A 392 -23.30 32.00 1.67
CA LEU A 392 -21.85 32.10 1.59
C LEU A 392 -21.26 30.92 0.80
N ASP A 393 -21.70 29.70 1.09
CA ASP A 393 -21.25 28.49 0.37
C ASP A 393 -21.69 28.54 -1.11
N LYS A 394 -22.85 29.14 -1.40
CA LYS A 394 -23.31 29.35 -2.78
C LYS A 394 -22.48 30.39 -3.53
N LEU A 395 -22.12 31.51 -2.90
CA LEU A 395 -21.22 32.51 -3.48
C LEU A 395 -19.82 31.92 -3.75
N LEU A 396 -19.31 31.09 -2.83
CA LEU A 396 -18.04 30.38 -2.99
C LEU A 396 -18.09 29.29 -4.08
N SER A 397 -19.28 28.88 -4.53
CA SER A 397 -19.47 27.92 -5.63
C SER A 397 -19.45 28.55 -7.02
N LEU A 398 -19.44 29.89 -7.12
CA LEU A 398 -19.26 30.61 -8.39
C LEU A 398 -17.88 30.36 -9.00
N ASP A 399 -17.72 30.64 -10.29
CA ASP A 399 -16.40 30.58 -10.92
C ASP A 399 -15.45 31.59 -10.26
N GLY A 400 -14.20 31.19 -10.01
CA GLY A 400 -13.25 32.00 -9.26
C GLY A 400 -12.97 33.36 -9.92
N ALA A 401 -12.97 33.41 -11.26
CA ALA A 401 -12.80 34.65 -12.01
C ALA A 401 -14.03 35.59 -11.93
N GLU A 402 -15.23 35.01 -11.83
CA GLU A 402 -16.49 35.76 -11.69
C GLU A 402 -16.63 36.31 -10.26
N LEU A 403 -16.34 35.48 -9.25
CA LEU A 403 -16.35 35.89 -7.85
C LEU A 403 -15.34 37.01 -7.56
N ASP A 404 -14.14 36.93 -8.13
CA ASP A 404 -13.13 38.00 -7.99
C ASP A 404 -13.59 39.32 -8.65
N LEU A 405 -14.24 39.25 -9.81
CA LEU A 405 -14.79 40.43 -10.48
C LEU A 405 -15.93 41.05 -9.67
N LEU A 406 -16.81 40.23 -9.09
CA LEU A 406 -17.90 40.68 -8.23
C LEU A 406 -17.37 41.35 -6.96
N LEU A 407 -16.33 40.79 -6.34
CA LEU A 407 -15.69 41.35 -5.15
C LEU A 407 -14.93 42.66 -5.45
N GLN A 408 -14.51 42.91 -6.68
CA GLN A 408 -13.95 44.21 -7.10
C GLN A 408 -15.04 45.30 -7.22
N HIS A 409 -16.30 44.90 -7.39
CA HIS A 409 -17.44 45.79 -7.61
C HIS A 409 -18.52 45.62 -6.53
N PRO A 410 -18.51 46.46 -5.46
CA PRO A 410 -19.41 46.33 -4.31
C PRO A 410 -20.91 46.29 -4.65
N GLN A 411 -21.33 46.91 -5.76
CA GLN A 411 -22.72 46.91 -6.22
C GLN A 411 -23.12 45.59 -6.91
N ALA A 412 -22.18 44.92 -7.58
CA ALA A 412 -22.44 43.68 -8.31
C ALA A 412 -22.54 42.50 -7.33
N ILE A 413 -21.62 42.41 -6.37
CA ILE A 413 -21.72 41.40 -5.31
C ILE A 413 -22.97 41.60 -4.45
N ARG A 414 -23.41 42.86 -4.25
CA ARG A 414 -24.66 43.17 -3.55
C ARG A 414 -25.87 42.60 -4.27
N GLY A 415 -26.00 42.87 -5.57
CA GLY A 415 -27.12 42.37 -6.36
C GLY A 415 -27.22 40.84 -6.35
N GLN A 416 -26.07 40.16 -6.47
CA GLN A 416 -26.05 38.70 -6.48
C GLN A 416 -26.27 38.08 -5.09
N THR A 417 -25.82 38.77 -4.03
CA THR A 417 -26.08 38.37 -2.64
C THR A 417 -27.55 38.56 -2.28
N GLU A 418 -28.17 39.66 -2.70
CA GLU A 418 -29.60 39.94 -2.52
C GLU A 418 -30.48 38.95 -3.31
N GLU A 419 -30.07 38.56 -4.52
CA GLU A 419 -30.74 37.51 -5.30
C GLU A 419 -30.71 36.14 -4.57
N PHE A 420 -29.56 35.75 -4.01
CA PHE A 420 -29.46 34.50 -3.26
C PHE A 420 -30.21 34.53 -1.93
N LEU A 421 -30.26 35.69 -1.26
CA LEU A 421 -31.11 35.88 -0.08
C LEU A 421 -32.60 35.79 -0.46
N GLN A 422 -33.01 36.38 -1.58
CA GLN A 422 -34.38 36.27 -2.07
C GLN A 422 -34.76 34.82 -2.43
N VAL A 423 -33.87 34.09 -3.09
CA VAL A 423 -34.09 32.66 -3.40
C VAL A 423 -34.15 31.81 -2.13
N LEU A 424 -33.34 32.14 -1.12
CA LEU A 424 -33.38 31.49 0.19
C LEU A 424 -34.72 31.73 0.89
N ASP A 425 -35.20 32.97 0.90
CA ASP A 425 -36.46 33.37 1.54
C ASP A 425 -37.70 32.78 0.83
N GLU A 426 -37.68 32.69 -0.50
CA GLU A 426 -38.81 32.22 -1.29
C GLU A 426 -38.89 30.68 -1.43
N LYS A 427 -37.75 29.98 -1.51
CA LYS A 427 -37.69 28.56 -1.91
C LYS A 427 -36.91 27.65 -0.96
N GLY A 428 -36.20 28.22 0.01
CA GLY A 428 -35.46 27.50 1.05
C GLY A 428 -34.10 26.95 0.62
N GLU A 429 -33.33 26.51 1.62
CA GLU A 429 -31.90 26.16 1.53
C GLU A 429 -31.59 25.08 0.49
N LYS A 430 -32.42 24.03 0.40
CA LYS A 430 -32.21 22.91 -0.54
C LYS A 430 -32.33 23.33 -2.01
N PHE A 431 -33.10 24.37 -2.30
CA PHE A 431 -33.26 24.85 -3.67
C PHE A 431 -32.09 25.75 -4.10
N LEU A 432 -31.53 26.50 -3.16
CA LEU A 432 -30.37 27.37 -3.38
C LEU A 432 -29.14 26.59 -3.86
N GLU A 433 -28.89 25.41 -3.31
CA GLU A 433 -27.81 24.52 -3.76
C GLU A 433 -27.94 24.18 -5.25
N THR A 434 -29.15 23.85 -5.70
CA THR A 434 -29.46 23.47 -7.10
C THR A 434 -29.75 24.64 -8.04
N TYR A 435 -29.83 25.87 -7.53
CA TYR A 435 -30.13 27.06 -8.32
C TYR A 435 -28.99 27.33 -9.31
N LYS A 436 -29.32 27.46 -10.61
CA LYS A 436 -28.35 27.85 -11.63
C LYS A 436 -28.21 29.36 -11.60
N THR A 437 -27.03 29.80 -11.14
CA THR A 437 -26.65 31.20 -11.13
C THR A 437 -26.53 31.68 -12.59
N PRO A 438 -27.21 32.76 -12.98
CA PRO A 438 -26.96 33.40 -14.27
C PRO A 438 -25.48 33.79 -14.31
N GLN A 439 -24.76 33.32 -15.33
CA GLN A 439 -23.38 33.77 -15.54
C GLN A 439 -23.41 35.20 -16.07
N LEU A 440 -22.53 36.06 -15.57
CA LEU A 440 -22.37 37.40 -16.13
C LEU A 440 -22.13 37.33 -17.65
N SER A 441 -22.95 38.04 -18.40
CA SER A 441 -22.77 38.17 -19.85
C SER A 441 -21.49 38.97 -20.15
N TRP A 442 -20.90 38.73 -21.32
CA TRP A 442 -19.67 39.43 -21.73
C TRP A 442 -19.84 40.96 -21.78
N GLU A 443 -21.06 41.44 -22.06
CA GLU A 443 -21.41 42.86 -22.04
C GLU A 443 -21.42 43.43 -20.61
N GLU A 444 -21.94 42.69 -19.63
CA GLU A 444 -21.91 43.07 -18.21
C GLU A 444 -20.47 43.06 -17.65
N VAL A 445 -19.66 42.07 -18.02
CA VAL A 445 -18.22 42.03 -17.68
C VAL A 445 -17.49 43.23 -18.27
N GLN A 446 -17.78 43.62 -19.51
CA GLN A 446 -17.20 44.83 -20.11
C GLN A 446 -17.67 46.10 -19.42
N ALA A 447 -18.95 46.21 -19.07
CA ALA A 447 -19.50 47.37 -18.36
C ALA A 447 -18.82 47.56 -16.99
N LEU A 448 -18.59 46.47 -16.27
CA LEU A 448 -17.87 46.47 -14.99
C LEU A 448 -16.41 46.92 -15.18
N ARG A 449 -15.68 46.36 -16.14
CA ARG A 449 -14.28 46.78 -16.45
C ARG A 449 -14.17 48.24 -16.92
N VAL A 450 -15.13 48.72 -17.70
CA VAL A 450 -15.18 50.12 -18.16
C VAL A 450 -15.47 51.07 -17.00
N SER A 451 -16.30 50.67 -16.04
CA SER A 451 -16.54 51.44 -14.81
C SER A 451 -15.26 51.56 -13.96
N GLU A 452 -14.47 50.50 -13.90
CA GLU A 452 -13.15 50.47 -13.26
C GLU A 452 -12.15 51.41 -13.94
N ALA A 453 -12.06 51.35 -15.27
CA ALA A 453 -11.20 52.24 -16.05
C ALA A 453 -11.57 53.73 -15.89
N LYS A 454 -12.87 54.03 -15.76
CA LYS A 454 -13.35 55.39 -15.45
C LYS A 454 -13.00 55.82 -14.02
N LYS A 455 -13.14 54.92 -13.03
CA LYS A 455 -12.80 55.19 -11.63
C LYS A 455 -11.29 55.41 -11.44
N LYS A 456 -10.46 54.61 -12.13
CA LYS A 456 -9.00 54.74 -12.13
C LYS A 456 -8.54 56.04 -12.78
N LYS A 457 -9.14 56.43 -13.93
CA LYS A 457 -8.91 57.75 -14.56
C LYS A 457 -9.37 58.93 -13.71
N LEU A 458 -10.42 58.79 -12.91
CA LEU A 458 -10.88 59.83 -11.98
C LEU A 458 -9.92 60.02 -10.80
N LEU A 459 -9.35 58.93 -10.27
CA LEU A 459 -8.32 58.97 -9.23
C LEU A 459 -6.99 59.53 -9.75
N GLU A 460 -6.59 59.14 -10.96
CA GLU A 460 -5.38 59.64 -11.63
C GLU A 460 -5.51 61.14 -11.99
N ASN A 461 -6.72 61.60 -12.30
CA ASN A 461 -7.01 63.03 -12.51
C ASN A 461 -7.10 63.85 -11.20
N GLN A 462 -7.24 63.21 -10.03
CA GLN A 462 -7.20 63.89 -8.73
C GLN A 462 -5.78 64.01 -8.16
N GLN A 463 -4.79 63.32 -8.74
CA GLN A 463 -3.40 63.31 -8.28
C GLN A 463 -2.46 64.19 -9.11
N ASN A 464 -2.96 64.90 -10.12
CA ASN A 464 -2.15 65.68 -11.07
C ASN A 464 -2.16 67.20 -10.88
N ASP A 465 -2.62 67.71 -9.73
CA ASP A 465 -2.47 69.12 -9.32
C ASP A 465 -1.69 69.20 -8.00
N ASP A 466 -0.38 68.98 -8.07
CA ASP A 466 0.67 69.81 -7.45
C ASP A 466 2.06 69.18 -7.61
N SER A 467 3.03 70.07 -7.73
CA SER A 467 4.35 69.92 -8.37
C SER A 467 5.49 69.39 -7.48
N ASP A 468 6.35 68.57 -8.09
CA ASP A 468 7.83 68.68 -8.20
C ASP A 468 8.79 68.46 -6.99
N TYR A 469 9.72 67.52 -7.20
CA TYR A 469 11.05 67.20 -6.61
C TYR A 469 11.33 67.01 -5.10
N SER A 470 12.22 66.03 -4.86
CA SER A 470 13.14 65.79 -3.70
C SER A 470 12.48 65.30 -2.40
N GLU A 471 12.97 64.33 -1.63
CA GLU A 471 14.29 63.74 -1.38
C GLU A 471 14.05 62.38 -0.71
N GLU A 472 14.75 61.31 -1.12
CA GLU A 472 14.83 60.10 -0.29
C GLU A 472 15.86 60.34 0.82
N GLU A 473 15.39 60.60 2.04
CA GLU A 473 16.19 60.43 3.26
C GLU A 473 15.54 59.38 4.17
N ASP A 474 16.12 58.20 4.06
CA ASP A 474 16.46 57.23 5.10
C ASP A 474 16.20 57.67 6.56
N THR A 475 15.50 56.83 7.34
CA THR A 475 15.87 56.56 8.74
C THR A 475 15.12 55.35 9.27
N ASP A 476 15.81 54.21 9.20
CA ASP A 476 15.79 53.18 10.22
C ASP A 476 15.70 53.78 11.64
N HIS A 477 14.81 53.23 12.48
CA HIS A 477 15.14 52.84 13.85
C HIS A 477 13.97 52.11 14.53
N ALA A 478 14.11 50.78 14.64
CA ALA A 478 13.84 50.09 15.88
C ALA A 478 14.91 49.01 16.11
N MET A 479 15.79 49.34 17.04
CA MET A 479 16.96 48.59 17.53
C MET A 479 16.60 47.39 18.43
N ILE A 480 17.38 46.32 18.26
CA ILE A 480 18.14 45.54 19.28
C ILE A 480 17.45 44.44 20.13
N GLY A 481 18.06 43.24 20.01
CA GLY A 481 18.30 42.23 21.06
C GLY A 481 18.05 40.79 20.56
N ALA A 482 18.99 39.83 20.48
CA ALA A 482 20.33 39.69 21.03
C ALA A 482 21.15 38.56 20.34
N SER A 483 22.48 38.74 20.37
CA SER A 483 23.55 37.71 20.54
C SER A 483 23.85 36.68 19.45
N GLY A 484 25.07 36.80 18.86
CA GLY A 484 25.77 35.67 18.24
C GLY A 484 26.85 36.11 17.24
N ASP A 485 28.03 36.41 17.76
CA ASP A 485 29.26 36.83 17.09
C ASP A 485 29.75 35.80 16.05
N ASP A 486 29.79 36.15 14.76
CA ASP A 486 30.64 35.50 13.76
C ASP A 486 30.99 36.51 12.66
N GLY A 487 32.27 36.86 12.58
CA GLY A 487 32.80 37.94 11.75
C GLY A 487 32.55 37.78 10.25
N LEU A 488 32.19 38.90 9.60
CA LEU A 488 31.98 39.00 8.16
C LEU A 488 33.14 38.40 7.35
N THR A 489 32.80 37.49 6.45
CA THR A 489 33.74 36.82 5.56
C THR A 489 34.18 37.74 4.41
N LYS A 490 35.36 37.49 3.83
CA LYS A 490 35.94 38.33 2.74
C LYS A 490 35.03 38.51 1.52
N ALA A 491 34.01 37.67 1.34
CA ALA A 491 33.03 37.77 0.26
C ALA A 491 31.99 38.90 0.48
N GLU A 492 31.66 39.22 1.74
CA GLU A 492 30.71 40.27 2.12
C GLU A 492 31.32 41.67 1.93
N LYS A 493 32.64 41.80 2.11
CA LYS A 493 33.39 43.04 1.83
C LYS A 493 33.42 43.44 0.34
N LEU A 494 33.03 42.54 -0.57
CA LEU A 494 33.08 42.75 -2.02
C LEU A 494 31.71 42.99 -2.66
N GLY A 495 30.65 43.19 -1.86
CA GLY A 495 29.33 43.63 -2.35
C GLY A 495 28.66 42.68 -3.35
N LYS A 496 28.98 41.37 -3.31
CA LYS A 496 28.28 40.38 -4.12
C LYS A 496 27.06 39.85 -3.34
N PRO A 497 25.87 39.78 -3.96
CA PRO A 497 24.68 39.28 -3.29
C PRO A 497 24.89 37.82 -2.88
N ILE A 498 24.79 37.54 -1.57
CA ILE A 498 24.83 36.19 -1.03
C ILE A 498 23.49 35.54 -1.32
N LEU A 499 23.49 34.53 -2.20
CA LEU A 499 22.33 33.67 -2.37
C LEU A 499 22.22 32.73 -1.15
N PRO A 500 21.02 32.60 -0.55
CA PRO A 500 20.83 31.74 0.61
C PRO A 500 21.23 30.30 0.27
N LEU A 501 22.17 29.78 1.05
CA LEU A 501 22.72 28.45 0.89
C LEU A 501 21.70 27.43 1.40
N LEU A 502 21.05 26.72 0.49
CA LEU A 502 20.13 25.63 0.81
C LEU A 502 20.78 24.61 1.78
N PRO A 503 20.03 24.04 2.74
CA PRO A 503 20.48 22.96 3.61
C PRO A 503 21.13 21.79 2.83
N PRO A 504 22.04 21.00 3.44
CA PRO A 504 22.83 19.97 2.75
C PRO A 504 21.99 18.94 1.97
N ASP A 505 20.79 18.63 2.46
CA ASP A 505 19.90 17.66 1.82
C ASP A 505 19.21 18.23 0.58
N GLN A 506 18.84 19.51 0.62
CA GLN A 506 18.29 20.24 -0.53
C GLN A 506 19.37 20.52 -1.59
N ARG A 507 20.65 20.65 -1.22
CA ARG A 507 21.76 20.70 -2.19
C ARG A 507 21.93 19.36 -2.91
N ARG A 508 21.77 18.24 -2.21
CA ARG A 508 21.83 16.91 -2.82
C ARG A 508 20.67 16.66 -3.77
N GLU A 509 19.47 17.12 -3.44
CA GLU A 509 18.32 17.03 -4.35
C GLU A 509 18.45 17.96 -5.55
N LYS A 510 18.86 19.22 -5.34
CA LYS A 510 19.11 20.16 -6.45
C LYS A 510 20.21 19.63 -7.38
N ALA A 511 21.28 19.06 -6.84
CA ALA A 511 22.34 18.44 -7.63
C ALA A 511 21.84 17.22 -8.44
N LYS A 512 20.92 16.42 -7.89
CA LYS A 512 20.26 15.32 -8.62
C LYS A 512 19.37 15.86 -9.75
N LEU A 513 18.61 16.91 -9.47
CA LEU A 513 17.72 17.58 -10.44
C LEU A 513 18.52 18.22 -11.58
N ASP A 514 19.63 18.88 -11.27
CA ASP A 514 20.52 19.50 -12.26
C ASP A 514 21.30 18.44 -13.06
N ALA A 515 21.61 17.29 -12.48
CA ALA A 515 22.16 16.15 -13.20
C ALA A 515 21.12 15.57 -14.19
N LEU A 516 19.87 15.38 -13.74
CA LEU A 516 18.77 14.90 -14.57
C LEU A 516 18.51 15.85 -15.75
N LYS A 517 18.49 17.17 -15.51
CA LYS A 517 18.34 18.19 -16.56
C LYS A 517 19.49 18.16 -17.56
N ARG A 518 20.73 17.95 -17.11
CA ARG A 518 21.89 17.79 -17.99
C ARG A 518 21.81 16.53 -18.84
N ASP A 519 21.33 15.44 -18.29
CA ASP A 519 21.19 14.17 -19.03
C ASP A 519 20.06 14.25 -20.05
N MET A 520 18.92 14.85 -19.69
CA MET A 520 17.84 15.15 -20.64
C MET A 520 18.30 16.08 -21.78
N ALA A 521 19.11 17.10 -21.48
CA ALA A 521 19.66 17.99 -22.51
C ALA A 521 20.63 17.28 -23.45
N LYS A 522 21.44 16.33 -22.94
CA LYS A 522 22.32 15.48 -23.75
C LYS A 522 21.53 14.53 -24.64
N ASP A 523 20.43 13.96 -24.13
CA ASP A 523 19.56 13.07 -24.91
C ASP A 523 18.80 13.84 -26.00
N SER A 524 18.34 15.07 -25.72
CA SER A 524 17.79 15.96 -26.74
C SER A 524 18.82 16.36 -27.80
N GLN A 525 20.08 16.63 -27.41
CA GLN A 525 21.16 16.89 -28.37
C GLN A 525 21.51 15.66 -29.22
N LYS A 526 21.50 14.45 -28.65
CA LYS A 526 21.71 13.20 -29.40
C LYS A 526 20.59 12.94 -30.41
N LEU A 527 19.33 13.22 -30.04
CA LEU A 527 18.18 13.14 -30.94
C LEU A 527 18.29 14.13 -32.11
N LEU A 528 18.75 15.36 -31.83
CA LEU A 528 19.03 16.36 -32.87
C LEU A 528 20.18 15.93 -33.79
N GLN A 529 21.25 15.35 -33.25
CA GLN A 529 22.39 14.85 -34.05
C GLN A 529 22.06 13.62 -34.90
N GLN A 530 21.16 12.74 -34.42
CA GLN A 530 20.63 11.62 -35.22
C GLN A 530 19.75 12.08 -36.38
N ASN A 531 19.04 13.20 -36.22
CA ASN A 531 18.23 13.79 -37.29
C ASN A 531 19.09 14.56 -38.33
N THR A 532 20.24 15.11 -37.93
CA THR A 532 21.17 15.76 -38.88
C THR A 532 22.04 14.76 -39.65
N THR A 533 22.32 13.56 -39.11
CA THR A 533 23.09 12.51 -39.81
C THR A 533 22.27 11.70 -40.81
N ARG A 534 20.93 11.83 -40.81
CA ARG A 534 20.04 11.24 -41.84
C ARG A 534 19.83 12.13 -43.08
N LYS A 535 20.29 13.38 -43.09
CA LYS A 535 20.27 14.26 -44.27
C LYS A 535 21.60 14.19 -45.04
N GLY A 536 21.82 13.07 -45.72
CA GLY A 536 23.03 12.86 -46.53
C GLY A 536 22.94 11.58 -47.34
N GLY A 537 21.92 11.43 -48.19
CA GLY A 537 21.74 10.25 -49.04
C GLY A 537 20.43 10.28 -49.81
N ARG A 538 20.54 10.76 -51.06
CA ARG A 538 19.62 10.78 -52.22
C ARG A 538 18.21 10.16 -52.11
N VAL A 539 17.27 11.00 -52.55
CA VAL A 539 15.87 10.83 -52.95
C VAL A 539 15.64 9.63 -53.88
N GLU A 540 14.63 8.81 -53.59
CA GLU A 540 13.66 8.31 -54.57
C GLU A 540 12.26 8.32 -53.93
N ASP A 541 11.30 8.85 -54.70
CA ASP A 541 9.92 9.17 -54.35
C ASP A 541 9.09 7.92 -54.02
N ILE A 542 8.14 8.04 -53.08
CA ILE A 542 6.78 7.51 -53.24
C ILE A 542 5.84 8.43 -52.47
N SER A 543 4.79 8.80 -53.18
CA SER A 543 3.71 9.71 -52.88
C SER A 543 2.75 9.21 -51.80
N ASP A 544 1.93 10.16 -51.34
CA ASP A 544 0.63 9.97 -50.69
C ASP A 544 0.60 9.67 -49.19
N PHE A 545 0.81 10.73 -48.39
CA PHE A 545 0.09 10.91 -47.14
C PHE A 545 -0.52 12.31 -47.13
N GLN A 546 -1.80 12.39 -47.49
CA GLN A 546 -2.63 13.55 -47.23
C GLN A 546 -2.99 13.60 -45.75
N ASN A 547 -2.87 14.81 -45.20
CA ASN A 547 -3.48 15.27 -43.98
C ASN A 547 -4.97 14.92 -43.94
N GLU A 548 -5.47 14.64 -42.73
CA GLU A 548 -6.67 15.30 -42.20
C GLU A 548 -6.87 14.85 -40.73
N ASN A 549 -6.37 15.68 -39.81
CA ASN A 549 -7.05 15.91 -38.54
C ASN A 549 -8.07 17.02 -38.83
N GLU A 550 -9.30 16.62 -39.15
CA GLU A 550 -10.47 17.48 -39.02
C GLU A 550 -11.49 16.76 -38.11
N GLU A 551 -11.93 17.46 -37.07
CA GLU A 551 -13.18 17.18 -36.38
C GLU A 551 -14.34 17.19 -37.38
N PRO A 552 -15.48 16.57 -37.04
CA PRO A 552 -16.73 17.26 -37.32
C PRO A 552 -17.61 17.40 -36.09
N THR A 553 -17.75 18.66 -35.72
CA THR A 553 -18.89 19.29 -35.08
C THR A 553 -20.26 18.84 -35.61
N THR A 554 -21.21 18.75 -34.67
CA THR A 554 -22.64 19.14 -34.80
C THR A 554 -23.54 18.37 -35.79
N LYS A 555 -24.69 17.87 -35.31
CA LYS A 555 -26.00 18.56 -35.47
C LYS A 555 -27.17 17.78 -34.85
N THR A 556 -27.74 18.40 -33.81
CA THR A 556 -29.18 18.70 -33.64
C THR A 556 -30.21 17.68 -34.15
N ALA A 557 -30.92 17.04 -33.22
CA ALA A 557 -32.31 16.67 -33.42
C ALA A 557 -33.17 17.55 -32.49
N GLY A 558 -33.75 18.61 -33.05
CA GLY A 558 -34.77 19.41 -32.41
C GLY A 558 -36.10 19.23 -33.12
N GLY A 559 -37.08 18.72 -32.38
CA GLY A 559 -38.53 18.87 -32.57
C GLY A 559 -39.19 18.03 -33.67
N VAL A 560 -40.49 17.73 -33.61
CA VAL A 560 -41.55 18.06 -32.65
C VAL A 560 -42.84 17.33 -33.11
N LEU A 561 -43.67 16.88 -32.14
CA LEU A 561 -45.13 16.63 -32.12
C LEU A 561 -45.85 15.57 -33.02
N LEU A 562 -46.63 14.72 -32.31
CA LEU A 562 -48.03 14.25 -32.52
C LEU A 562 -48.37 13.51 -33.85
N ASP A 563 -49.22 12.49 -33.93
CA ASP A 563 -50.39 12.10 -33.13
C ASP A 563 -50.88 10.67 -33.51
N ALA A 564 -51.93 10.21 -32.79
CA ALA A 564 -52.83 9.06 -33.03
C ALA A 564 -52.38 7.70 -32.45
N MET A 565 -52.94 7.22 -31.31
CA MET A 565 -54.28 6.62 -31.11
C MET A 565 -54.53 5.37 -31.96
N ASP A 566 -54.35 4.20 -31.34
CA ASP A 566 -55.42 3.24 -30.98
C ASP A 566 -54.95 2.33 -29.83
#